data_AF-A0AAD3RCQ8-F1
#
_entry.id   AF-A0AAD3RCQ8-F1
#
_cell.length_a   1.000
_cell.length_b   1.000
_cell.length_c   1.000
_cell.angle_alpha   90.00
_cell.angle_beta   90.00
_cell.angle_gamma   90.00
#
_symmetry.space_group_name_H-M   'P 1'
#
loop_
_entity.id
_entity.type
_entity.pdbx_description
1 polymer ?
#
loop_
_entity_poly.entity_id
_entity_poly.type
_entity_poly.pdbx_seq_one_letter_code
_entity_poly.pdbx_strand_id
1 'polypeptide(L)'
;VLEICIAILVHKSIIVFSLSVKLVQSAVRPLWVAAYIGVFAIMSPLGIAIGISVMEAQLEAGALIQAILEGLAAGTFVYITFLEILPHELNSPGKQLLKVLFILLGFSIMAALTFLG
;
A
#
# COMPACT_ATOMS: atom_id res chain seq x y z
N VAL A 1 -11.24 3.58 15.60
CA VAL A 1 -9.78 3.92 15.68
C VAL A 1 -8.93 2.66 15.73
N LEU A 2 -9.25 1.71 16.62
CA LEU A 2 -8.56 0.43 16.68
C LEU A 2 -8.68 -0.35 15.35
N GLU A 3 -9.84 -0.32 14.65
CA GLU A 3 -9.96 -1.03 13.36
C GLU A 3 -9.07 -0.43 12.29
N ILE A 4 -9.03 0.91 12.16
CA ILE A 4 -8.17 1.60 11.20
C ILE A 4 -6.69 1.27 11.48
N CYS A 5 -6.29 1.24 12.75
CA CYS A 5 -4.94 0.81 13.12
C CYS A 5 -4.66 -0.64 12.73
N ILE A 6 -5.58 -1.57 13.00
CA ILE A 6 -5.43 -2.99 12.63
C ILE A 6 -5.35 -3.15 11.10
N ALA A 7 -6.24 -2.49 10.35
CA ALA A 7 -6.27 -2.51 8.90
C ALA A 7 -4.95 -1.99 8.30
N ILE A 8 -4.45 -0.84 8.80
CA ILE A 8 -3.18 -0.26 8.35
C ILE A 8 -1.99 -1.17 8.71
N LEU A 9 -1.99 -1.79 9.90
CA LEU A 9 -0.92 -2.70 10.32
C LEU A 9 -0.86 -3.94 9.42
N VAL A 10 -1.99 -4.57 9.15
CA VAL A 10 -2.06 -5.74 8.25
C VAL A 10 -1.65 -5.34 6.84
N HIS A 11 -2.17 -4.24 6.32
CA HIS A 11 -1.84 -3.73 4.98
C HIS A 11 -0.35 -3.40 4.83
N LYS A 12 0.22 -2.64 5.77
CA LYS A 12 1.61 -2.18 5.69
C LYS A 12 2.61 -3.31 5.94
N SER A 13 2.27 -4.29 6.79
CA SER A 13 3.13 -5.46 7.04
C SER A 13 3.23 -6.40 5.82
N ILE A 14 2.11 -6.63 5.13
CA ILE A 14 2.09 -7.43 3.90
C ILE A 14 2.91 -6.73 2.79
N ILE A 15 2.74 -5.42 2.64
CA ILE A 15 3.48 -4.65 1.62
C ILE A 15 4.99 -4.64 1.91
N VAL A 16 5.40 -4.35 3.15
CA VAL A 16 6.84 -4.32 3.48
C VAL A 16 7.48 -5.69 3.33
N PHE A 17 6.77 -6.76 3.69
CA PHE A 17 7.24 -8.14 3.49
C PHE A 17 7.42 -8.44 2.00
N SER A 18 6.40 -8.17 1.18
CA SER A 18 6.47 -8.37 -0.28
C SER A 18 7.59 -7.55 -0.92
N LEU A 19 7.73 -6.27 -0.54
CA LEU A 19 8.79 -5.39 -1.03
C LEU A 19 10.18 -5.93 -0.65
N SER A 20 10.34 -6.34 0.60
CA SER A 20 11.62 -6.89 1.09
C SER A 20 12.01 -8.16 0.35
N VAL A 21 11.05 -9.07 0.12
CA VAL A 21 11.27 -10.29 -0.68
C VAL A 21 11.70 -9.94 -2.11
N LYS A 22 11.02 -9.00 -2.78
CA LYS A 22 11.40 -8.57 -4.14
C LYS A 22 12.79 -7.94 -4.19
N LEU A 23 13.17 -7.13 -3.20
CA LEU A 23 14.50 -6.50 -3.12
C LEU A 23 15.61 -7.54 -2.92
N VAL A 24 15.38 -8.54 -2.06
CA VAL A 24 16.33 -9.63 -1.82
C VAL A 24 16.46 -10.53 -3.06
N GLN A 25 15.35 -10.88 -3.71
CA GLN A 25 15.36 -11.66 -4.95
C GLN A 25 16.05 -10.94 -6.12
N SER A 26 15.98 -9.60 -6.14
CA SER A 26 16.65 -8.77 -7.15
C SER A 26 18.15 -8.58 -6.86
N ALA A 27 18.72 -9.31 -5.89
CA ALA A 27 20.13 -9.25 -5.50
C ALA A 27 20.64 -7.83 -5.18
N VAL A 28 19.75 -6.97 -4.68
CA VAL A 28 20.10 -5.60 -4.27
C VAL A 28 21.04 -5.68 -3.06
N ARG A 29 22.11 -4.86 -3.04
CA ARG A 29 23.05 -4.86 -1.90
C ARG A 29 22.31 -4.51 -0.60
N PRO A 30 22.69 -5.11 0.55
CA PRO A 30 21.94 -4.97 1.80
C PRO A 30 21.79 -3.51 2.26
N LEU A 31 22.79 -2.66 1.98
CA LEU A 31 22.70 -1.21 2.27
C LEU A 31 21.54 -0.53 1.52
N TRP A 32 21.34 -0.89 0.25
CA TRP A 32 20.25 -0.34 -0.55
C TRP A 32 18.89 -0.91 -0.13
N VAL A 33 18.83 -2.18 0.28
CA VAL A 33 17.62 -2.76 0.87
C VAL A 33 17.21 -1.97 2.12
N ALA A 34 18.15 -1.69 3.03
CA ALA A 34 17.90 -0.89 4.21
C ALA A 34 17.44 0.53 3.86
N ALA A 35 18.03 1.16 2.84
CA ALA A 35 17.62 2.47 2.35
C ALA A 35 16.18 2.46 1.80
N TYR A 36 15.81 1.50 0.95
CA TYR A 36 14.44 1.38 0.42
C TYR A 36 13.41 1.14 1.52
N ILE A 37 13.71 0.27 2.49
CA ILE A 37 12.83 0.03 3.64
C ILE A 37 12.73 1.28 4.52
N GLY A 38 13.83 2.02 4.71
CA GLY A 38 13.84 3.28 5.45
C GLY A 38 12.94 4.34 4.81
N VAL A 39 13.04 4.52 3.49
CA VAL A 39 12.15 5.41 2.73
C VAL A 39 10.69 4.97 2.86
N PHE A 40 10.42 3.67 2.70
CA PHE A 40 9.07 3.11 2.87
C PHE A 40 8.51 3.34 4.27
N ALA A 41 9.35 3.24 5.30
CA ALA A 41 8.94 3.46 6.68
C ALA A 41 8.52 4.92 6.92
N ILE A 42 9.30 5.89 6.40
CA ILE A 42 9.08 7.34 6.55
C ILE A 42 7.87 7.85 5.75
N MET A 43 7.51 7.20 4.65
CA MET A 43 6.37 7.62 3.82
C MET A 43 5.05 7.73 4.61
N SER A 44 4.73 6.81 5.51
CA SER A 44 3.48 6.90 6.30
C SER A 44 3.46 7.99 7.37
N PRO A 45 4.46 8.15 8.26
CA PRO A 45 4.46 9.27 9.21
C PRO A 45 4.48 10.62 8.48
N LEU A 46 5.15 10.72 7.32
CA LEU A 46 5.12 11.93 6.50
C LEU A 46 3.71 12.18 5.93
N GLY A 47 3.04 11.16 5.39
CA GLY A 47 1.65 11.27 4.92
C GLY A 47 0.67 11.64 6.04
N ILE A 48 0.82 11.05 7.24
CA ILE A 48 0.01 11.37 8.42
C ILE A 48 0.23 12.82 8.85
N ALA A 49 1.49 13.28 8.90
CA ALA A 49 1.83 14.66 9.28
C ALA A 49 1.23 15.68 8.29
N ILE A 50 1.29 15.39 6.99
CA ILE A 50 0.63 16.22 5.95
C ILE A 50 -0.88 16.22 6.15
N GLY A 51 -1.50 15.04 6.33
CA GLY A 51 -2.94 14.92 6.54
C GLY A 51 -3.45 15.70 7.75
N ILE A 52 -2.75 15.60 8.89
CA ILE A 52 -3.06 16.37 10.10
C ILE A 52 -2.90 17.87 9.84
N SER A 53 -1.81 18.29 9.20
CA SER A 53 -1.56 19.71 8.92
C SER A 53 -2.67 20.33 8.04
N VAL A 54 -3.16 19.60 7.04
CA VAL A 54 -4.27 20.05 6.19
C VAL A 54 -5.58 20.16 6.99
N MET A 55 -5.82 19.20 7.89
CA MET A 55 -7.03 19.19 8.73
C MET A 55 -7.03 20.30 9.80
N GLU A 56 -5.87 20.59 10.41
CA GLU A 56 -5.73 21.63 11.43
C GLU A 56 -5.66 23.05 10.85
N ALA A 57 -5.24 23.22 9.60
CA ALA A 57 -5.15 24.54 8.96
C ALA A 57 -6.52 25.22 8.74
N GLN A 58 -7.64 24.51 8.93
CA GLN A 58 -9.02 25.03 8.82
C GLN A 58 -9.26 25.90 7.58
N LEU A 59 -8.61 25.53 6.46
CA LEU A 59 -8.73 26.24 5.20
C LEU A 59 -10.13 26.04 4.62
N GLU A 60 -10.73 27.06 4.02
CA GLU A 60 -12.02 26.91 3.31
C GLU A 60 -11.94 25.85 2.19
N ALA A 61 -10.76 25.68 1.59
CA ALA A 61 -10.48 24.66 0.58
C ALA A 61 -10.00 23.31 1.15
N GLY A 62 -10.00 23.11 2.48
CA GLY A 62 -9.45 21.91 3.13
C GLY A 62 -10.05 20.60 2.61
N ALA A 63 -11.37 20.55 2.40
CA ALA A 63 -12.06 19.39 1.85
C ALA A 63 -11.65 19.07 0.41
N LEU A 64 -11.41 20.10 -0.42
CA LEU A 64 -10.92 19.90 -1.80
C LEU A 64 -9.49 19.37 -1.80
N ILE A 65 -8.62 19.91 -0.93
CA ILE A 65 -7.24 19.43 -0.78
C ILE A 65 -7.23 17.98 -0.34
N GLN A 66 -8.03 17.62 0.68
CA GLN A 66 -8.16 16.25 1.13
C GLN A 66 -8.64 15.32 0.01
N ALA A 67 -9.69 15.70 -0.73
CA ALA A 67 -10.20 14.89 -1.84
C ALA A 67 -9.15 14.68 -2.95
N ILE A 68 -8.34 15.69 -3.26
CA ILE A 68 -7.25 15.57 -4.23
C ILE A 68 -6.16 14.64 -3.71
N LEU A 69 -5.75 14.77 -2.45
CA LEU A 69 -4.71 13.93 -1.84
C LEU A 69 -5.16 12.46 -1.74
N GLU A 70 -6.40 12.21 -1.32
CA GLU A 70 -7.00 10.88 -1.29
C GLU A 70 -7.13 10.30 -2.70
N GLY A 71 -7.59 11.11 -3.67
CA GLY A 71 -7.69 10.70 -5.07
C GLY A 71 -6.35 10.34 -5.68
N LEU A 72 -5.29 11.10 -5.39
CA LEU A 72 -3.91 10.79 -5.80
C LEU A 72 -3.41 9.49 -5.17
N ALA A 73 -3.64 9.31 -3.87
CA ALA A 73 -3.24 8.10 -3.16
C ALA A 73 -3.95 6.85 -3.71
N ALA A 74 -5.29 6.92 -3.86
CA ALA A 74 -6.10 5.85 -4.42
C ALA A 74 -5.72 5.56 -5.88
N GLY A 75 -5.54 6.60 -6.70
CA GLY A 75 -5.16 6.47 -8.10
C GLY A 75 -3.80 5.81 -8.28
N THR A 76 -2.81 6.19 -7.48
CA THR A 76 -1.47 5.57 -7.49
C THR A 76 -1.54 4.09 -7.11
N PHE A 77 -2.33 3.76 -6.07
CA PHE A 77 -2.53 2.37 -5.64
C PHE A 77 -3.18 1.52 -6.73
N VAL A 78 -4.21 2.05 -7.40
CA VAL A 78 -4.87 1.37 -8.53
C VAL A 78 -3.92 1.20 -9.71
N TYR A 79 -3.17 2.24 -10.09
CA TYR A 79 -2.21 2.18 -11.18
C TYR A 79 -1.14 1.11 -10.94
N ILE A 80 -0.44 1.18 -9.81
CA ILE A 80 0.63 0.22 -9.47
C ILE A 80 0.06 -1.20 -9.39
N THR A 81 -1.11 -1.38 -8.77
CA THR A 81 -1.70 -2.72 -8.63
C THR A 81 -2.10 -3.32 -9.97
N PHE A 82 -2.91 -2.61 -10.77
CA PHE A 82 -3.52 -3.19 -11.97
C PHE A 82 -2.66 -3.11 -13.22
N LEU A 83 -1.72 -2.17 -13.29
CA LEU A 83 -0.90 -1.94 -14.49
C LEU A 83 0.55 -2.39 -14.32
N GLU A 84 1.08 -2.39 -13.10
CA GLU A 84 2.46 -2.84 -12.85
C GLU A 84 2.52 -4.23 -12.23
N ILE A 85 1.92 -4.42 -11.05
CA ILE A 85 2.07 -5.66 -10.26
C ILE A 85 1.25 -6.79 -10.88
N LEU A 86 -0.06 -6.61 -11.04
CA LEU A 86 -0.97 -7.68 -11.43
C LEU A 86 -0.66 -8.27 -12.82
N PRO A 87 -0.40 -7.47 -13.88
CA PRO A 87 -0.04 -8.02 -15.18
C PRO A 87 1.30 -8.73 -15.14
N HIS A 88 2.28 -8.20 -14.40
CA HIS A 88 3.59 -8.83 -14.25
C HIS A 88 3.48 -10.21 -13.57
N GLU A 89 2.71 -10.31 -12.49
CA GLU A 89 2.53 -11.57 -11.76
C GLU A 89 1.69 -12.60 -12.54
N LEU A 90 0.68 -12.17 -13.29
CA LEU A 90 -0.16 -13.09 -14.08
C LEU A 90 0.52 -13.58 -15.37
N ASN A 91 1.40 -12.77 -15.96
CA ASN A 91 2.19 -13.15 -17.14
C ASN A 91 3.44 -13.96 -16.80
N SER A 92 3.86 -14.01 -15.52
CA SER A 92 5.00 -14.85 -15.13
C SER A 92 4.64 -16.35 -15.19
N PRO A 93 5.57 -17.23 -15.61
CA PRO A 93 5.31 -18.66 -15.78
C PRO A 93 4.85 -19.32 -14.46
N GLY A 94 3.89 -20.25 -14.54
CA GLY A 94 3.36 -20.97 -13.38
C GLY A 94 1.86 -21.25 -13.47
N LYS A 95 1.26 -21.74 -12.37
CA LYS A 95 -0.17 -22.06 -12.28
C LYS A 95 -1.02 -20.80 -12.12
N GLN A 96 -1.50 -20.23 -13.23
CA GLN A 96 -2.26 -18.97 -13.24
C GLN A 96 -3.53 -19.00 -12.38
N LEU A 97 -4.30 -20.10 -12.41
CA LEU A 97 -5.51 -20.23 -11.57
C LEU A 97 -5.20 -20.13 -10.07
N LEU A 98 -4.06 -20.66 -9.64
CA LEU A 98 -3.64 -20.60 -8.24
C LEU A 98 -3.29 -19.16 -7.83
N LYS A 99 -2.65 -18.41 -8.73
CA LYS A 99 -2.33 -16.98 -8.51
C LYS A 99 -3.62 -16.16 -8.36
N VAL A 100 -4.60 -16.36 -9.25
CA VAL A 100 -5.89 -15.67 -9.17
C VAL A 100 -6.62 -16.02 -7.87
N LEU A 101 -6.57 -17.29 -7.44
CA LEU A 101 -7.15 -17.70 -6.16
C LEU A 101 -6.50 -16.99 -4.96
N PHE A 102 -5.16 -16.87 -4.94
CA PHE A 102 -4.46 -16.11 -3.89
C PHE A 102 -4.75 -14.61 -3.94
N ILE A 103 -4.92 -14.03 -5.13
CA ILE A 103 -5.32 -12.61 -5.29
C ILE A 103 -6.74 -12.41 -4.72
N LEU A 104 -7.70 -13.26 -5.08
CA LEU A 104 -9.06 -13.22 -4.55
C LEU A 104 -9.10 -13.41 -3.04
N LEU A 105 -8.27 -14.33 -2.51
CA LEU A 105 -8.16 -14.57 -1.08
C LEU A 105 -7.60 -13.34 -0.34
N GLY A 106 -6.52 -12.73 -0.86
CA GLY A 106 -5.97 -11.49 -0.30
C GLY A 106 -6.97 -10.33 -0.34
N PHE A 107 -7.68 -10.15 -1.46
CA PHE A 107 -8.75 -9.16 -1.57
C PHE A 107 -9.88 -9.43 -0.57
N SER A 108 -10.33 -10.67 -0.45
CA SER A 108 -11.42 -11.06 0.46
C SER A 108 -11.05 -10.82 1.92
N ILE A 109 -9.81 -11.11 2.32
CA ILE A 109 -9.32 -10.83 3.68
C ILE A 109 -9.35 -9.32 3.96
N MET A 110 -8.84 -8.49 3.03
CA MET A 110 -8.85 -7.04 3.19
C MET A 110 -10.27 -6.45 3.22
N ALA A 111 -11.17 -6.96 2.36
CA ALA A 111 -12.57 -6.58 2.34
C ALA A 111 -13.27 -6.97 3.66
N ALA A 112 -13.05 -8.21 4.15
CA ALA A 112 -13.60 -8.68 5.41
C ALA A 112 -13.12 -7.86 6.61
N LEU A 113 -11.85 -7.43 6.62
CA LEU A 113 -11.32 -6.52 7.64
C LEU A 113 -12.03 -5.16 7.64
N THR A 114 -12.52 -4.71 6.49
CA THR A 114 -13.31 -3.48 6.40
C THR A 114 -14.72 -3.67 6.97
N PHE A 115 -15.30 -4.86 6.84
CA PHE A 115 -16.62 -5.19 7.42
C PHE A 115 -16.58 -5.55 8.91
N LEU A 116 -15.41 -5.83 9.47
CA LEU A 116 -15.24 -6.12 10.91
C LEU A 116 -15.25 -4.85 11.78
N GLY A 117 -15.42 -3.67 11.17
CA GLY A 117 -15.63 -2.37 11.82
C GLY A 117 -16.97 -1.77 11.40
#